data_AF-A0A8S4FYS9-F1
#
_entry.id   AF-A0A8S4FYS9-F1
#
_cell.length_a   1.000
_cell.length_b   1.000
_cell.length_c   1.000
_cell.angle_alpha   90.00
_cell.angle_beta   90.00
_cell.angle_gamma   90.00
#
_symmetry.space_group_name_H-M   'P 1'
#
loop_
_entity.id
_entity.type
_entity.pdbx_description
1 polymer ?
#
loop_
_entity_poly.entity_id
_entity_poly.type
_entity_poly.pdbx_seq_one_letter_code
_entity_poly.pdbx_strand_id
1 'polypeptide(L)'
;MLYIKLFLLFATFTGVLSTRNNFQDFIYKFGPDRPHYIELGRTEGQIERRQTKTGVYLNQLASPSMIRHVTVTVTGSSFLDTPESVLYDEKIGLVKINYSLRGSLGKPKHYVVVIKGIIPFPLTKQTGPKSG
;
A
#
# COMPACT_ATOMS: atom_id res chain seq x y z
N MET A 1 -17.31 -30.79 40.19
CA MET A 1 -16.76 -31.16 38.86
C MET A 1 -17.29 -30.31 37.69
N LEU A 2 -18.42 -29.59 37.81
CA LEU A 2 -19.01 -28.76 36.74
C LEU A 2 -18.20 -27.46 36.46
N TYR A 3 -17.59 -26.86 37.49
CA TYR A 3 -16.89 -25.57 37.39
C TYR A 3 -15.54 -25.61 36.65
N ILE A 4 -14.84 -26.75 36.66
CA ILE A 4 -13.54 -26.90 35.99
C ILE A 4 -13.70 -26.92 34.46
N LYS A 5 -14.81 -27.49 33.96
CA LYS A 5 -15.12 -27.49 32.52
C LYS A 5 -15.43 -26.08 31.99
N LEU A 6 -16.08 -25.24 32.80
CA LEU A 6 -16.40 -23.86 32.43
C LEU A 6 -15.13 -22.98 32.33
N PHE A 7 -14.16 -23.21 33.22
CA PHE A 7 -12.89 -22.47 33.23
C PHE A 7 -12.02 -22.78 32.00
N LEU A 8 -11.98 -24.05 31.57
CA LEU A 8 -11.29 -24.47 30.34
C LEU A 8 -11.92 -23.86 29.08
N LEU A 9 -13.25 -23.68 29.06
CA LEU A 9 -13.98 -23.08 27.94
C LEU A 9 -13.73 -21.57 27.84
N PHE A 10 -13.55 -20.88 28.97
CA PHE A 10 -13.16 -19.47 28.97
C PHE A 10 -11.70 -19.26 28.54
N ALA A 11 -10.78 -20.12 28.99
CA ALA A 11 -9.37 -20.03 28.61
C ALA A 11 -9.14 -20.18 27.09
N THR A 12 -9.89 -21.08 26.44
CA THR A 12 -9.87 -21.21 24.97
C THR A 12 -10.52 -20.01 24.27
N PHE A 13 -11.59 -19.42 24.81
CA PHE A 13 -12.23 -18.25 24.21
C PHE A 13 -11.40 -16.96 24.35
N THR A 14 -10.73 -16.74 25.49
CA THR A 14 -9.78 -15.62 25.67
C THR A 14 -8.49 -15.80 24.87
N GLY A 15 -8.04 -17.04 24.64
CA GLY A 15 -6.90 -17.31 23.74
C GLY A 15 -7.21 -16.99 22.28
N VAL A 16 -8.45 -17.19 21.85
CA VAL A 16 -8.90 -16.94 20.47
C VAL A 16 -9.23 -15.46 20.21
N LEU A 17 -9.67 -14.70 21.22
CA LEU A 17 -9.85 -13.24 21.08
C LEU A 17 -8.54 -12.43 21.23
N SER A 18 -7.48 -13.02 21.79
CA SER A 18 -6.19 -12.33 21.97
C SER A 18 -5.23 -12.42 20.78
N THR A 19 -5.59 -13.12 19.70
CA THR A 19 -4.99 -12.84 18.40
C THR A 19 -5.70 -11.65 17.78
N ARG A 20 -5.56 -10.48 18.42
CA ARG A 20 -5.46 -9.24 17.65
C ARG A 20 -4.37 -9.51 16.61
N ASN A 21 -4.76 -9.82 15.38
CA ASN A 21 -3.85 -9.75 14.25
C ASN A 21 -3.45 -8.28 14.17
N ASN A 22 -2.37 -7.91 14.87
CA ASN A 22 -1.80 -6.58 14.86
C ASN A 22 -1.12 -6.41 13.50
N PHE A 23 -1.94 -6.23 12.46
CA PHE A 23 -1.45 -5.79 11.18
C PHE A 23 -0.89 -4.38 11.33
N GLN A 24 0.29 -4.16 10.77
CA GLN A 24 1.03 -2.90 10.81
C GLN A 24 1.23 -2.40 9.39
N ASP A 25 0.98 -1.11 9.20
CA ASP A 25 1.20 -0.44 7.93
C ASP A 25 2.58 0.22 7.91
N PHE A 26 3.36 -0.11 6.89
CA PHE A 26 4.65 0.51 6.59
C PHE A 26 4.48 1.41 5.37
N ILE A 27 4.60 2.72 5.58
CA ILE A 27 4.27 3.74 4.58
C ILE A 27 5.54 4.38 4.04
N TYR A 28 5.69 4.36 2.72
CA TYR A 28 6.79 4.97 1.98
C TYR A 28 6.23 6.03 1.02
N LYS A 29 6.82 7.23 1.07
CA LYS A 29 6.38 8.38 0.28
C LYS A 29 7.50 8.86 -0.64
N PHE A 30 7.19 9.02 -1.92
CA PHE A 30 8.11 9.53 -2.93
C PHE A 30 7.53 10.82 -3.52
N GLY A 31 8.30 11.90 -3.48
CA GLY A 31 7.88 13.23 -3.92
C GLY A 31 7.09 14.02 -2.86
N PRO A 32 6.98 15.35 -3.01
CA PRO A 32 6.32 16.21 -2.04
C PRO A 32 4.80 16.02 -2.08
N ASP A 33 4.16 15.66 -0.96
CA ASP A 33 2.70 15.57 -0.87
C ASP A 33 2.08 16.98 -0.87
N ARG A 34 0.99 17.17 -1.61
CA ARG A 34 0.29 18.46 -1.70
C ARG A 34 -1.22 18.24 -1.64
N PRO A 35 -1.97 19.14 -0.98
CA PRO A 35 -3.41 19.00 -0.79
C PRO A 35 -4.22 19.04 -2.08
N HIS A 36 -3.64 19.47 -3.21
CA HIS A 36 -4.34 19.62 -4.49
C HIS A 36 -4.02 18.50 -5.48
N TYR A 37 -3.29 17.47 -5.05
CA TYR A 37 -3.09 16.31 -5.89
C TYR A 37 -4.30 15.39 -5.85
N ILE A 38 -4.64 14.89 -7.03
CA ILE A 38 -5.70 13.92 -7.21
C ILE A 38 -5.09 12.54 -7.39
N GLU A 39 -5.84 11.51 -6.98
CA GLU A 39 -5.45 10.12 -7.23
C GLU A 39 -5.51 9.85 -8.73
N LEU A 40 -4.37 9.49 -9.30
CA LEU A 40 -4.24 9.15 -10.72
C LEU A 40 -4.34 7.65 -10.96
N GLY A 41 -4.13 6.84 -9.92
CA GLY A 41 -4.24 5.39 -10.00
C GLY A 41 -3.87 4.71 -8.70
N ARG A 42 -4.37 3.49 -8.55
CA ARG A 42 -4.11 2.62 -7.41
C ARG A 42 -3.90 1.19 -7.89
N THR A 43 -2.88 0.54 -7.35
CA THR A 43 -2.58 -0.88 -7.58
C THR A 43 -2.44 -1.56 -6.23
N GLU A 44 -3.05 -2.73 -6.08
CA GLU A 44 -2.94 -3.53 -4.86
C GLU A 44 -2.64 -4.99 -5.19
N GLY A 45 -2.01 -5.68 -4.26
CA GLY A 45 -1.65 -7.07 -4.46
C GLY A 45 -1.10 -7.73 -3.21
N GLN A 46 -0.63 -8.96 -3.40
CA GLN A 46 -0.02 -9.76 -2.35
C GLN A 46 1.37 -10.20 -2.76
N ILE A 47 2.28 -10.24 -1.79
CA ILE A 47 3.63 -10.76 -1.96
C ILE A 47 3.65 -12.10 -1.28
N GLU A 48 3.89 -13.13 -2.08
CA GLU A 48 3.89 -14.50 -1.62
C GLU A 48 5.04 -14.77 -0.65
N ARG A 49 4.84 -15.75 0.23
CA ARG A 49 5.75 -16.11 1.33
C ARG A 49 7.22 -16.25 0.92
N ARG A 50 7.50 -16.78 -0.26
CA ARG A 50 8.87 -17.08 -0.73
C ARG A 50 9.49 -15.94 -1.54
N GLN A 51 8.70 -14.94 -1.91
CA GLN A 51 9.17 -13.83 -2.71
C GLN A 51 9.80 -12.77 -1.82
N THR A 52 11.08 -12.51 -2.03
CA THR A 52 11.81 -11.42 -1.37
C THR A 52 11.73 -10.11 -2.16
N LYS A 53 11.21 -10.14 -3.38
CA LYS A 53 11.11 -8.98 -4.26
C LYS A 53 9.80 -9.01 -5.01
N THR A 54 9.16 -7.85 -5.13
CA THR A 54 8.02 -7.66 -6.02
C THR A 54 8.20 -6.37 -6.82
N GLY A 55 7.83 -6.42 -8.10
CA GLY A 55 7.79 -5.27 -8.99
C GLY A 55 6.33 -4.94 -9.32
N VAL A 56 5.92 -3.72 -9.02
CA VAL A 56 4.56 -3.22 -9.27
C VAL A 56 4.65 -2.19 -10.37
N TYR A 57 4.22 -2.58 -11.57
CA TYR A 57 4.03 -1.63 -12.66
C TYR A 57 2.80 -0.78 -12.37
N LEU A 58 2.97 0.52 -12.49
CA LEU A 58 1.88 1.46 -12.28
C LEU A 58 0.91 1.40 -13.46
N ASN A 59 -0.38 1.49 -13.16
CA ASN A 59 -1.43 1.44 -14.16
C ASN A 59 -1.26 2.61 -15.16
N GLN A 60 -1.34 2.34 -16.46
CA GLN A 60 -0.96 3.26 -17.56
C GLN A 60 -1.89 4.48 -17.72
N LEU A 61 -2.87 4.65 -16.83
CA LEU A 61 -3.84 5.76 -16.88
C LEU A 61 -3.19 7.14 -16.71
N ALA A 62 -1.97 7.22 -16.17
CA ALA A 62 -1.22 8.46 -16.04
C ALA A 62 0.16 8.36 -16.70
N SER A 63 0.48 9.36 -17.52
CA SER A 63 1.84 9.53 -18.04
C SER A 63 2.82 9.77 -16.88
N PRO A 64 4.05 9.23 -16.93
CA PRO A 64 5.08 9.49 -15.92
C PRO A 64 5.28 10.97 -15.58
N SER A 65 5.09 11.87 -16.54
CA SER A 65 5.20 13.33 -16.37
C SER A 65 4.13 13.96 -15.46
N MET A 66 3.00 13.25 -15.26
CA MET A 66 1.87 13.69 -14.44
C MET A 66 2.00 13.27 -12.97
N ILE A 67 2.85 12.27 -12.70
CA ILE A 67 3.05 11.73 -11.35
C ILE A 67 3.89 12.71 -10.54
N ARG A 68 3.37 13.13 -9.38
CA ARG A 68 4.06 14.08 -8.48
C ARG A 68 4.32 13.50 -7.10
N HIS A 69 3.50 12.54 -6.69
CA HIS A 69 3.60 11.91 -5.40
C HIS A 69 3.17 10.45 -5.49
N VAL A 70 3.94 9.54 -4.90
CA VAL A 70 3.61 8.11 -4.81
C VAL A 70 3.64 7.70 -3.35
N THR A 71 2.55 7.11 -2.87
CA THR A 71 2.49 6.47 -1.56
C THR A 71 2.44 4.96 -1.76
N VAL A 72 3.35 4.25 -1.11
CA VAL A 72 3.36 2.79 -1.04
C VAL A 72 3.08 2.40 0.40
N THR A 73 1.99 1.69 0.63
CA THR A 73 1.65 1.10 1.92
C THR A 73 1.83 -0.40 1.82
N VAL A 74 2.64 -0.96 2.73
CA VAL A 74 2.77 -2.40 2.91
C VAL A 74 2.17 -2.76 4.26
N THR A 75 1.22 -3.68 4.26
CA THR A 75 0.59 -4.18 5.48
C THR A 75 1.17 -5.56 5.82
N GLY A 76 1.81 -5.65 6.97
CA GLY A 76 2.45 -6.86 7.48
C GLY A 76 1.91 -7.26 8.85
N SER A 77 2.19 -8.48 9.28
CA SER A 77 1.74 -9.01 10.57
C SER A 77 2.71 -8.72 11.72
N SER A 78 3.92 -8.25 11.40
CA SER A 78 4.99 -7.96 12.36
C SER A 78 6.00 -6.96 11.78
N PHE A 79 6.88 -6.43 12.62
CA PHE A 79 7.98 -5.56 12.19
C PHE A 79 9.01 -6.27 11.29
N LEU A 80 9.09 -7.61 11.33
CA LEU A 80 9.91 -8.39 10.40
C LEU A 80 9.36 -8.33 8.97
N ASP A 81 8.09 -7.97 8.81
CA ASP A 81 7.47 -7.75 7.51
C ASP A 81 7.72 -6.33 6.98
N THR A 82 8.49 -5.49 7.67
CA THR A 82 8.93 -4.20 7.12
C THR A 82 9.82 -4.47 5.89
N PRO A 83 9.55 -3.83 4.73
CA PRO A 83 10.46 -3.87 3.60
C PRO A 83 11.87 -3.39 3.99
N GLU A 84 12.92 -4.03 3.47
CA GLU A 84 14.29 -3.50 3.59
C GLU A 84 14.44 -2.22 2.76
N SER A 85 13.78 -2.17 1.61
CA SER A 85 13.77 -0.99 0.76
C SER A 85 12.51 -0.97 -0.11
N VAL A 86 11.98 0.23 -0.33
CA VAL A 86 11.01 0.50 -1.38
C VAL A 86 11.62 1.55 -2.30
N LEU A 87 11.67 1.27 -3.60
CA LEU A 87 12.23 2.16 -4.61
C LEU A 87 11.18 2.46 -5.67
N TYR A 88 11.19 3.68 -6.17
CA TYR A 88 10.33 4.11 -7.26
C TYR A 88 11.19 4.57 -8.45
N ASP A 89 10.98 3.93 -9.60
CA ASP A 89 11.56 4.35 -10.87
C ASP A 89 10.53 5.17 -11.64
N GLU A 90 10.73 6.49 -11.63
CA GLU A 90 9.85 7.47 -12.26
C GLU A 90 9.80 7.34 -13.78
N LYS A 91 10.87 6.86 -14.44
CA LYS A 91 10.95 6.82 -15.91
C LYS A 91 10.02 5.78 -16.51
N ILE A 92 9.94 4.64 -15.84
CA ILE A 92 9.16 3.47 -16.31
C ILE A 92 7.91 3.23 -15.46
N GLY A 93 7.68 4.04 -14.42
CA GLY A 93 6.53 3.87 -13.53
C GLY A 93 6.56 2.51 -12.80
N LEU A 94 7.69 2.16 -12.19
CA LEU A 94 7.87 0.88 -11.51
C LEU A 94 8.21 1.09 -10.03
N VAL A 95 7.41 0.49 -9.14
CA VAL A 95 7.73 0.39 -7.72
C VAL A 95 8.35 -0.97 -7.43
N LYS A 96 9.55 -0.98 -6.83
CA LYS A 96 10.24 -2.20 -6.39
C LYS A 96 10.21 -2.28 -4.87
N ILE A 97 9.63 -3.36 -4.34
CA ILE A 97 9.56 -3.64 -2.90
C ILE A 97 10.49 -4.81 -2.62
N ASN A 98 11.51 -4.60 -1.78
CA ASN A 98 12.45 -5.64 -1.37
C ASN A 98 12.31 -5.96 0.12
N TYR A 99 12.40 -7.25 0.46
CA TYR A 99 12.34 -7.77 1.82
C TYR A 99 13.58 -8.58 2.16
N SER A 100 13.88 -8.61 3.45
CA SER A 100 14.86 -9.54 4.01
C SER A 100 14.35 -10.98 3.90
N LEU A 101 15.29 -11.92 3.79
CA LEU A 101 15.03 -13.36 3.97
C LEU A 101 14.57 -13.69 5.41
N ARG A 102 14.70 -12.75 6.34
CA ARG A 102 14.34 -12.90 7.77
C ARG A 102 12.89 -12.48 8.08
N GLY A 103 12.10 -12.13 7.06
CA GLY A 103 10.71 -11.72 7.23
C GLY A 103 9.82 -12.79 7.87
N SER A 104 8.64 -12.41 8.38
CA SER A 104 7.82 -13.35 9.15
C SER A 104 7.41 -14.57 8.32
N LEU A 105 7.79 -15.74 8.83
CA LEU A 105 7.48 -17.04 8.24
C LEU A 105 6.03 -17.40 8.56
N GLY A 106 5.05 -16.88 7.81
CA GLY A 106 3.68 -17.36 8.04
C GLY A 106 2.56 -16.86 7.16
N LYS A 107 2.59 -15.60 6.69
CA LYS A 107 1.43 -15.01 5.99
C LYS A 107 1.85 -14.19 4.77
N PRO A 108 1.02 -14.13 3.71
CA PRO A 108 1.25 -13.21 2.60
C PRO A 108 1.21 -11.76 3.09
N LYS A 109 2.00 -10.90 2.45
CA LYS A 109 2.07 -9.47 2.76
C LYS A 109 1.23 -8.72 1.75
N HIS A 110 0.38 -7.82 2.22
CA HIS A 110 -0.45 -7.01 1.32
C HIS A 110 0.26 -5.71 1.02
N TYR A 111 0.13 -5.22 -0.21
CA TYR A 111 0.60 -3.89 -0.57
C TYR A 111 -0.49 -3.13 -1.32
N VAL A 112 -0.47 -1.82 -1.13
CA VAL A 112 -1.27 -0.85 -1.87
C VAL A 112 -0.33 0.27 -2.32
N VAL A 113 -0.31 0.53 -3.61
CA VAL A 113 0.41 1.66 -4.21
C VAL A 113 -0.64 2.65 -4.69
N VAL A 114 -0.59 3.87 -4.17
CA VAL A 114 -1.45 4.99 -4.58
C VAL A 114 -0.59 6.05 -5.22
N ILE A 115 -0.98 6.48 -6.41
CA ILE A 115 -0.30 7.50 -7.20
C ILE A 115 -1.16 8.75 -7.15
N LYS A 116 -0.53 9.86 -6.80
CA LYS A 116 -1.16 11.17 -6.83
C LYS A 116 -0.40 12.11 -7.77
N GLY A 117 -1.15 12.97 -8.43
CA GLY A 117 -0.57 13.97 -9.31
C GLY A 117 -1.61 14.95 -9.81
N ILE A 118 -1.35 15.50 -10.99
CA ILE A 118 -2.24 16.48 -11.64
C ILE A 118 -2.70 15.89 -12.96
N ILE A 119 -3.99 16.00 -13.28
CA ILE A 119 -4.43 15.77 -14.66
C ILE A 119 -4.07 17.02 -15.47
N PRO A 120 -3.32 16.89 -16.58
CA PRO A 120 -3.15 17.97 -17.53
C PRO A 120 -4.42 18.05 -18.37
N PHE A 121 -5.52 18.54 -17.78
CA PHE A 121 -6.57 19.08 -18.63
C PHE A 121 -6.01 20.40 -19.20
N PRO A 122 -6.24 20.72 -20.49
CA PRO A 122 -6.20 22.12 -20.84
C PRO A 122 -7.27 22.78 -19.98
N LEU A 123 -6.88 23.76 -19.15
CA LEU A 123 -7.82 24.78 -18.70
C LEU A 123 -8.21 25.58 -19.95
N THR A 124 -8.95 24.99 -20.88
CA THR A 124 -9.70 25.78 -21.84
C THR A 124 -10.71 26.54 -20.99
N LYS A 125 -10.35 27.78 -20.65
CA LYS A 125 -11.35 28.83 -20.53
C LYS A 125 -12.21 28.67 -21.78
N GLN A 126 -13.41 28.11 -21.63
CA GLN A 126 -14.48 28.39 -22.56
C GLN A 126 -14.68 29.90 -22.48
N THR A 127 -13.94 30.65 -23.30
CA THR A 127 -14.45 31.91 -23.79
C THR A 127 -15.71 31.53 -24.55
N GLY A 128 -16.86 31.68 -23.91
CA GLY A 128 -18.13 31.65 -24.60
C GLY A 128 -18.11 32.62 -25.79
N PRO A 129 -19.01 32.47 -26.76
CA PRO A 129 -19.05 33.34 -27.91
C PRO A 129 -19.08 34.80 -27.43
N LYS A 130 -18.15 35.61 -27.93
CA LYS A 130 -18.28 37.07 -27.86
C LYS A 130 -19.48 37.44 -28.73
N SER A 131 -20.64 37.50 -28.10
CA SER A 131 -21.80 38.24 -28.60
C SER A 131 -21.54 39.71 -28.25
N GLY A 132 -21.29 40.54 -29.26
CA GLY A 132 -21.06 41.98 -29.10
C GLY A 132 -20.39 42.58 -30.32
#